data_AF-A0A526YNR0-F1
#
_entry.id   AF-A0A526YNR0-F1
#
_cell.length_a   1.000
_cell.length_b   1.000
_cell.length_c   1.000
_cell.angle_alpha   90.00
_cell.angle_beta   90.00
_cell.angle_gamma   90.00
#
_symmetry.space_group_name_H-M   'P 1'
#
loop_
_entity.id
_entity.type
_entity.pdbx_description
1 polymer ?
#
loop_
_entity_poly.entity_id
_entity_poly.type
_entity_poly.pdbx_seq_one_letter_code
_entity_poly.pdbx_strand_id
1 'polypeptide(L)'
;DQKRTRAFVEQDYDWSGGFLSATNHFMLKTGEDRRGEDRGSEDCKGRLHDLKVPLLVIHGTADPIFPVEHGAALAEAVAGARLVRIEGGGHELHPDDWATIVDAIVAHSQAR
;
A
#
# COMPACT_ATOMS: atom_id res chain seq x y z
N ASP A 1 2.65 -11.15 22.15
CA ASP A 1 2.08 -12.20 23.02
C ASP A 1 0.99 -12.93 22.25
N GLN A 2 0.95 -14.26 22.33
CA GLN A 2 0.11 -15.15 21.51
C GLN A 2 -1.38 -14.79 21.60
N LYS A 3 -1.87 -14.41 22.80
CA LYS A 3 -3.27 -14.04 23.00
C LYS A 3 -3.65 -12.78 22.22
N ARG A 4 -2.79 -11.77 22.23
CA ARG A 4 -3.01 -10.50 21.51
C ARG A 4 -3.05 -10.74 20.00
N THR A 5 -2.10 -11.53 19.48
CA THR A 5 -2.05 -11.89 18.05
C THR A 5 -3.30 -12.65 17.63
N ARG A 6 -3.75 -13.62 18.43
CA ARG A 6 -4.97 -14.37 18.13
C ARG A 6 -6.22 -13.48 18.10
N ALA A 7 -6.38 -12.61 19.10
CA ALA A 7 -7.53 -11.70 19.16
C ALA A 7 -7.56 -10.74 17.96
N PHE A 8 -6.41 -10.27 17.51
CA PHE A 8 -6.29 -9.45 16.31
C PHE A 8 -6.75 -10.20 15.05
N VAL A 9 -6.29 -11.44 14.85
CA VAL A 9 -6.69 -12.27 13.70
C VAL A 9 -8.19 -12.59 13.72
N GLU A 10 -8.75 -12.89 14.90
CA GLU A 10 -10.19 -13.15 15.03
C GLU A 10 -11.02 -11.90 14.66
N GLN A 11 -10.62 -10.72 15.12
CA GLN A 11 -11.27 -9.46 14.79
C GLN A 11 -11.18 -9.13 13.29
N ASP A 12 -10.02 -9.33 12.67
CA ASP A 12 -9.82 -9.10 11.24
C ASP A 12 -10.64 -10.07 10.37
N TYR A 13 -10.74 -11.33 10.79
CA TYR A 13 -11.59 -12.33 10.15
C TYR A 13 -13.06 -11.91 10.17
N ASP A 14 -13.55 -11.44 11.32
CA ASP A 14 -14.95 -11.00 11.47
C ASP A 14 -15.23 -9.74 10.64
N TRP A 15 -14.28 -8.80 10.56
CA TRP A 15 -14.41 -7.59 9.74
C TRP A 15 -14.38 -7.86 8.25
N SER A 16 -13.49 -8.74 7.80
CA SER A 16 -13.33 -9.06 6.38
C SER A 16 -14.48 -9.91 5.83
N GLY A 17 -15.31 -10.52 6.69
CA GLY A 17 -16.35 -11.47 6.29
C GLY A 17 -15.78 -12.85 5.94
N GLY A 18 -14.57 -13.15 6.42
CA GLY A 18 -13.87 -14.42 6.26
C GLY A 18 -12.92 -14.51 5.06
N PHE A 19 -12.25 -15.65 4.92
CA PHE A 19 -11.14 -15.86 3.97
C PHE A 19 -11.49 -15.66 2.49
N LEU A 20 -12.76 -15.75 2.11
CA LEU A 20 -13.18 -15.47 0.73
C LEU A 20 -12.97 -13.99 0.36
N SER A 21 -12.86 -13.09 1.33
CA SER A 21 -12.53 -11.69 1.06
C SER A 21 -11.11 -11.52 0.50
N ALA A 22 -10.19 -12.44 0.82
CA ALA A 22 -8.83 -12.42 0.30
C ALA A 22 -8.77 -12.61 -1.24
N THR A 23 -9.79 -13.23 -1.86
CA THR A 23 -9.83 -13.35 -3.33
C THR A 23 -10.34 -12.11 -4.04
N ASN A 24 -10.90 -11.11 -3.33
CA ASN A 24 -11.29 -9.84 -3.93
C ASN A 24 -10.12 -9.18 -4.66
N HIS A 25 -8.91 -9.29 -4.10
CA HIS A 25 -7.69 -8.78 -4.71
C HIS A 25 -7.42 -9.39 -6.10
N PHE A 26 -7.65 -10.70 -6.27
CA PHE A 26 -7.47 -11.39 -7.57
C PHE A 26 -8.57 -11.08 -8.59
N MET A 27 -9.73 -10.59 -8.13
CA MET A 27 -10.83 -10.20 -9.02
C MET A 27 -10.65 -8.78 -9.59
N LEU A 28 -9.75 -7.97 -9.02
CA LEU A 28 -9.40 -6.67 -9.56
C LEU A 28 -8.49 -6.85 -10.78
N LYS A 29 -9.01 -6.57 -11.97
CA LYS A 29 -8.19 -6.45 -13.19
C LYS A 29 -7.24 -5.26 -13.07
N THR A 30 -5.95 -5.49 -13.28
CA THR A 30 -4.93 -4.44 -13.29
C THR A 30 -4.95 -3.67 -14.61
N GLY A 31 -5.74 -2.59 -14.67
CA GLY A 31 -5.63 -1.59 -15.75
C GLY A 31 -6.09 -2.08 -17.11
N GLU A 32 -7.36 -1.89 -17.42
CA GLU A 32 -7.88 -2.01 -18.79
C GLU A 32 -7.54 -0.75 -19.59
N ASP A 33 -7.03 -0.90 -20.81
CA ASP A 33 -6.90 0.23 -21.73
C ASP A 33 -8.29 0.66 -22.27
N ARG A 34 -8.35 1.72 -23.10
CA ARG A 34 -9.63 2.17 -23.72
C ARG A 34 -10.30 1.12 -24.62
N ARG A 35 -9.65 -0.02 -24.86
CA ARG A 35 -10.15 -1.17 -25.64
C ARG A 35 -10.48 -2.38 -24.77
N GLY A 36 -10.33 -2.30 -23.44
CA GLY A 36 -10.69 -3.37 -22.52
C GLY A 36 -9.66 -4.49 -22.42
N GLU A 37 -8.43 -4.28 -22.91
CA GLU A 37 -7.35 -5.27 -22.86
C GLU A 37 -6.57 -5.13 -21.54
N ASP A 38 -6.40 -6.24 -20.83
CA ASP A 38 -5.60 -6.32 -19.59
C ASP A 38 -4.11 -6.20 -19.95
N ARG A 39 -3.55 -5.02 -19.73
CA ARG A 39 -2.14 -4.72 -20.02
C ARG A 39 -1.22 -4.93 -18.82
N GLY A 40 -1.77 -5.40 -17.70
CA GLY A 40 -1.01 -5.60 -16.46
C GLY A 40 -0.40 -4.30 -15.90
N SER A 41 0.33 -4.42 -14.79
CA SER A 41 0.95 -3.28 -14.09
C SER A 41 2.07 -2.57 -14.87
N GLU A 42 2.48 -3.10 -16.02
CA GLU A 42 3.65 -2.67 -16.78
C GLU A 42 3.44 -1.33 -17.50
N ASP A 43 2.20 -1.02 -17.90
CA ASP A 43 1.84 0.28 -18.51
C ASP A 43 1.89 1.44 -17.50
N CYS A 44 1.61 1.17 -16.21
CA CYS A 44 1.59 2.18 -15.15
C CYS A 44 3.01 2.69 -14.80
N LYS A 45 4.02 1.82 -14.83
CA LYS A 45 5.42 2.23 -14.55
C LYS A 45 5.89 3.33 -15.50
N GLY A 46 5.52 3.23 -16.78
CA GLY A 46 5.89 4.20 -17.80
C GLY A 46 5.23 5.57 -17.62
N ARG A 47 4.10 5.67 -16.92
CA ARG A 47 3.28 6.88 -16.81
C ARG A 47 3.35 7.57 -15.45
N LEU A 48 4.07 6.98 -14.50
CA LEU A 48 4.10 7.48 -13.13
C LEU A 48 4.69 8.89 -13.05
N HIS A 49 5.70 9.19 -13.89
CA HIS A 49 6.30 10.51 -14.01
C HIS A 49 5.34 11.62 -14.49
N ASP A 50 4.18 11.25 -15.06
CA ASP A 50 3.16 12.20 -15.49
C ASP A 50 2.27 12.70 -14.33
N LEU A 51 2.35 12.08 -13.14
CA LEU A 51 1.59 12.51 -11.96
C LEU A 51 1.90 13.97 -11.61
N LYS A 52 0.86 14.82 -11.66
CA LYS A 52 0.92 16.24 -11.26
C LYS A 52 0.38 16.52 -9.86
N VAL A 53 -0.07 15.48 -9.17
CA VAL A 53 -0.60 15.57 -7.80
C VAL A 53 0.44 15.10 -6.80
N PRO A 54 0.43 15.62 -5.56
CA PRO A 54 1.33 15.13 -4.52
C PRO A 54 1.19 13.62 -4.28
N LEU A 55 2.32 12.90 -4.28
CA LEU A 55 2.38 11.46 -4.00
C LEU A 55 3.00 11.19 -2.63
N LEU A 56 2.33 10.35 -1.83
CA LEU A 56 2.86 9.77 -0.61
C LEU A 56 2.99 8.25 -0.79
N VAL A 57 4.16 7.73 -0.49
CA VAL A 57 4.45 6.29 -0.43
C VAL A 57 4.71 5.92 1.03
N ILE A 58 4.03 4.89 1.54
CA ILE A 58 4.26 4.34 2.87
C ILE A 58 4.64 2.87 2.70
N HIS A 59 5.77 2.43 3.26
CA HIS A 59 6.30 1.08 3.02
C HIS A 59 6.94 0.49 4.29
N GLY A 60 6.63 -0.78 4.61
CA GLY A 60 7.22 -1.52 5.73
C GLY A 60 8.62 -2.07 5.43
N THR A 61 9.62 -1.77 6.25
CA THR A 61 11.02 -2.18 5.97
C THR A 61 11.25 -3.70 6.04
N ALA A 62 10.33 -4.44 6.64
CA ALA A 62 10.36 -5.89 6.77
C ALA A 62 9.24 -6.58 5.95
N ASP A 63 8.69 -5.93 4.93
CA ASP A 63 7.71 -6.52 4.02
C ASP A 63 8.31 -7.76 3.30
N PRO A 64 7.77 -8.97 3.53
CA PRO A 64 8.29 -10.20 2.95
C PRO A 64 7.84 -10.43 1.49
N ILE A 65 6.86 -9.67 1.00
CA ILE A 65 6.29 -9.79 -0.35
C ILE A 65 7.00 -8.80 -1.28
N PHE A 66 7.15 -7.55 -0.85
CA PHE A 66 7.80 -6.50 -1.64
C PHE A 66 8.95 -5.83 -0.88
N PRO A 67 10.20 -5.93 -1.40
CA PRO A 67 11.33 -5.19 -0.84
C PRO A 67 11.07 -3.69 -0.77
N VAL A 68 11.62 -3.03 0.25
CA VAL A 68 11.45 -1.58 0.50
C VAL A 68 11.94 -0.70 -0.67
N GLU A 69 12.85 -1.24 -1.48
CA GLU A 69 13.36 -0.62 -2.70
C GLU A 69 12.24 -0.36 -3.72
N HIS A 70 11.16 -1.15 -3.71
CA HIS A 70 10.00 -0.87 -4.56
C HIS A 70 9.30 0.44 -4.16
N GLY A 71 9.10 0.66 -2.86
CA GLY A 71 8.56 1.92 -2.36
C GLY A 71 9.48 3.11 -2.66
N ALA A 72 10.80 2.90 -2.56
CA ALA A 72 11.80 3.91 -2.92
C ALA A 72 11.72 4.27 -4.41
N ALA A 73 11.71 3.27 -5.30
CA ALA A 73 11.60 3.49 -6.74
C ALA A 73 10.29 4.23 -7.12
N LEU A 74 9.19 3.95 -6.43
CA LEU A 74 7.91 4.65 -6.65
C LEU A 74 8.00 6.13 -6.29
N ALA A 75 8.66 6.45 -5.16
CA ALA A 75 8.86 7.83 -4.72
C ALA A 75 9.86 8.58 -5.63
N GLU A 76 10.91 7.92 -6.11
CA GLU A 76 11.89 8.54 -7.02
C GLU A 76 11.30 8.87 -8.39
N ALA A 77 10.33 8.08 -8.85
CA ALA A 77 9.71 8.26 -10.16
C ALA A 77 8.76 9.47 -10.25
N VAL A 78 8.35 10.07 -9.12
CA VAL A 78 7.44 11.22 -9.09
C VAL A 78 8.10 12.40 -8.38
N ALA A 79 8.26 13.51 -9.10
CA ALA A 79 8.87 14.72 -8.54
C ALA A 79 8.05 15.25 -7.35
N GLY A 80 8.73 15.46 -6.22
CA GLY A 80 8.09 15.95 -4.99
C GLY A 80 7.33 14.88 -4.20
N ALA A 81 7.44 13.60 -4.57
CA ALA A 81 6.88 12.53 -3.75
C ALA A 81 7.60 12.40 -2.41
N ARG A 82 6.88 11.92 -1.41
CA ARG A 82 7.41 11.62 -0.09
C ARG A 82 7.34 10.12 0.18
N LEU A 83 8.41 9.58 0.76
CA LEU A 83 8.46 8.21 1.26
C LEU A 83 8.46 8.20 2.79
N VAL A 84 7.58 7.41 3.39
CA VAL A 84 7.58 7.08 4.81
C VAL A 84 7.89 5.59 4.95
N ARG A 85 8.98 5.27 5.66
CA ARG A 85 9.36 3.90 5.98
C ARG A 85 8.87 3.55 7.37
N ILE A 86 8.15 2.44 7.49
CA ILE A 86 7.71 1.89 8.78
C ILE A 86 8.75 0.84 9.19
N GLU A 87 9.59 1.19 10.17
CA GLU A 87 10.68 0.33 10.60
C GLU A 87 10.14 -0.95 11.25
N GLY A 88 10.56 -2.12 10.76
CA GLY A 88 10.04 -3.42 11.17
C GLY A 88 8.62 -3.72 10.67
N GLY A 89 7.98 -2.80 9.96
CA GLY A 89 6.65 -2.99 9.38
C GLY A 89 6.66 -4.04 8.27
N GLY A 90 5.62 -4.87 8.22
CA GLY A 90 5.44 -5.92 7.22
C GLY A 90 4.61 -5.47 6.01
N HIS A 91 4.01 -6.44 5.32
CA HIS A 91 3.11 -6.18 4.18
C HIS A 91 1.74 -5.63 4.59
N GLU A 92 1.26 -6.01 5.77
CA GLU A 92 -0.05 -5.60 6.29
C GLU A 92 0.05 -4.39 7.22
N LEU A 93 -1.08 -3.69 7.39
CA LEU A 93 -1.17 -2.49 8.22
C LEU A 93 -1.40 -2.84 9.70
N HIS A 94 -0.33 -3.12 10.44
CA HIS A 94 -0.44 -3.48 11.85
C HIS A 94 -0.91 -2.29 12.71
N PRO A 95 -1.79 -2.50 13.73
CA PRO A 95 -2.34 -1.42 14.55
C PRO A 95 -1.30 -0.53 15.24
N ASP A 96 -0.15 -1.09 15.60
CA ASP A 96 0.93 -0.34 16.23
C ASP A 96 1.54 0.71 15.27
N ASP A 97 1.38 0.55 13.95
CA ASP A 97 1.89 1.46 12.92
C ASP A 97 0.86 2.54 12.51
N TRP A 98 -0.40 2.39 12.91
CA TRP A 98 -1.51 3.23 12.45
C TRP A 98 -1.31 4.71 12.78
N ALA A 99 -0.76 5.03 13.96
CA ALA A 99 -0.50 6.43 14.33
C ALA A 99 0.44 7.09 13.30
N THR A 100 1.56 6.44 12.99
CA THR A 100 2.53 6.92 11.99
C THR A 100 1.91 7.03 10.60
N ILE A 101 1.10 6.04 10.19
CA ILE A 101 0.42 6.04 8.89
C ILE A 101 -0.58 7.19 8.81
N VAL A 102 -1.43 7.36 9.82
CA VAL A 102 -2.46 8.40 9.87
C VAL A 102 -1.81 9.78 9.89
N ASP A 103 -0.78 10.00 10.71
CA ASP A 103 -0.05 11.27 10.77
C ASP A 103 0.57 11.60 9.40
N ALA A 104 1.14 10.60 8.72
CA ALA A 104 1.67 10.78 7.38
C ALA A 104 0.57 11.18 6.38
N ILE A 105 -0.61 10.56 6.43
CA ILE A 105 -1.75 10.88 5.55
C ILE A 105 -2.28 12.29 5.84
N VAL A 106 -2.43 12.65 7.12
CA VAL A 106 -2.92 13.96 7.55
C VAL A 106 -1.96 15.05 7.08
N ALA A 107 -0.66 14.90 7.34
CA ALA A 107 0.36 15.84 6.88
C ALA A 107 0.36 15.99 5.35
N HIS A 108 0.22 14.89 4.61
CA HIS A 108 0.14 14.91 3.15
C HIS A 108 -1.08 15.66 2.63
N SER A 109 -2.22 15.47 3.29
CA SER A 109 -3.49 16.09 2.91
C SER A 109 -3.53 17.59 3.21
N GLN A 110 -2.76 18.03 4.22
CA GLN A 110 -2.67 19.43 4.63
C GLN A 110 -1.61 20.23 3.87
N ALA A 111 -0.62 19.57 3.25
CA ALA A 111 0.45 20.21 2.48
C ALA A 111 -0.01 20.79 1.11
N ARG A 112 -1.30 21.10 0.98
CA ARG A 112 -1.90 21.72 -0.21
C ARG A 112 -1.53 23.19 -0.36
#